data_AF-A0A9W8L8Y3-F1
#
_entry.id   AF-A0A9W8L8Y3-F1
#
_cell.length_a   1.000
_cell.length_b   1.000
_cell.length_c   1.000
_cell.angle_alpha   90.00
_cell.angle_beta   90.00
_cell.angle_gamma   90.00
#
_symmetry.space_group_name_H-M   'P 1'
#
loop_
_entity.id
_entity.type
_entity.pdbx_description
1 polymer ?
#
loop_
_entity_poly.entity_id
_entity_poly.type
_entity_poly.pdbx_seq_one_letter_code
_entity_poly.pdbx_strand_id
1 'polypeptide(L)'
;MDSLQITPISLANANQRSGRAGRTGPGIAYRLYTERAYTHEMYPSPIPEIQRTNLSYVVMLLKSIGVENLLDFDFLDPSPLDTIKTSMYQLWTLGSLDNTGQITSLGRKMVELPLDPAPAKILVAAHQLGCTEKVVTIVSMLAVPSVFYRPKERLEESDTAREMFFVPEFDHLTLLNLYLQWCSNGCRDSWCTRHFVHSKSMRKAREVRDQLVDILKGSLKLKLKSAGANWDVIHQCICSAYFHQAARIKSLGEYNDLHTGMPCHLHPTSALYSMGYTPDYIVYHGLIFTSKEYMHASLPSTPNGWPRWGPRSLAGASRKKHADLHHAEMESEFQLAQEEEAVGAAAESLRAQSHSAPRSQIVTPGGANSMPRFKTPRRRTNI
;
A
#
# COMPACT_ATOMS: atom_id res chain seq x y z
N MET A 1 -8.86 -6.13 3.79
CA MET A 1 -8.37 -6.62 2.49
C MET A 1 -9.00 -5.75 1.42
N ASP A 2 -8.21 -5.25 0.47
CA ASP A 2 -8.75 -4.51 -0.66
C ASP A 2 -9.26 -5.47 -1.72
N SER A 3 -10.41 -5.15 -2.30
CA SER A 3 -10.99 -5.94 -3.39
C SER A 3 -11.63 -5.02 -4.43
N LEU A 4 -11.50 -5.38 -5.69
CA LEU A 4 -12.13 -4.67 -6.80
C LEU A 4 -13.52 -5.24 -7.03
N GLN A 5 -14.53 -4.62 -6.42
CA GLN A 5 -15.94 -5.01 -6.55
C GLN A 5 -16.71 -4.09 -7.51
N ILE A 6 -17.64 -4.69 -8.26
CA ILE A 6 -18.57 -3.93 -9.09
C ILE A 6 -19.62 -3.30 -8.17
N THR A 7 -19.72 -1.98 -8.20
CA THR A 7 -20.69 -1.21 -7.41
C THR A 7 -21.58 -0.36 -8.33
N PRO A 8 -22.84 -0.10 -7.93
CA PRO A 8 -23.71 0.79 -8.67
C PRO A 8 -23.14 2.22 -8.68
N ILE A 9 -23.42 2.96 -9.74
CA ILE A 9 -23.00 4.37 -9.86
C ILE A 9 -23.89 5.29 -9.03
N SER A 10 -23.35 6.44 -8.61
CA SER A 10 -24.13 7.53 -8.01
C SER A 10 -24.87 8.36 -9.06
N LEU A 11 -25.85 9.15 -8.61
CA LEU A 11 -26.58 10.14 -9.39
C LEU A 11 -25.64 11.17 -10.03
N ALA A 12 -24.67 11.68 -9.26
CA ALA A 12 -23.64 12.58 -9.78
C ALA A 12 -22.86 11.95 -10.95
N ASN A 13 -22.47 10.67 -10.83
CA ASN A 13 -21.78 9.94 -11.89
C ASN A 13 -22.68 9.72 -13.12
N ALA A 14 -23.96 9.38 -12.91
CA ALA A 14 -24.94 9.24 -13.98
C ALA A 14 -25.13 10.55 -14.76
N ASN A 15 -25.23 11.67 -14.05
CA ASN A 15 -25.38 13.00 -14.64
C ASN A 15 -24.12 13.45 -15.38
N GLN A 16 -22.94 13.16 -14.83
CA GLN A 16 -21.67 13.40 -15.53
C GLN A 16 -21.59 12.61 -16.84
N ARG A 17 -22.04 11.34 -16.85
CA ARG A 17 -22.08 10.51 -18.06
C ARG A 17 -23.04 11.06 -19.11
N SER A 18 -24.27 11.44 -18.74
CA SER A 18 -25.21 12.05 -19.69
C SER A 18 -24.74 13.41 -20.19
N GLY A 19 -24.06 14.20 -19.35
CA GLY A 19 -23.46 15.49 -19.75
C GLY A 19 -22.38 15.36 -20.84
N ARG A 20 -21.73 14.18 -20.97
CA ARG A 20 -20.76 13.95 -22.05
C ARG A 20 -21.39 13.94 -23.44
N ALA A 21 -22.66 13.54 -23.55
CA ALA A 21 -23.38 13.51 -24.82
C ALA A 21 -23.71 14.92 -25.35
N GLY A 22 -23.83 15.91 -24.47
CA GLY A 22 -24.22 17.28 -24.80
C GLY A 22 -23.06 18.28 -25.01
N ARG A 23 -21.82 17.81 -25.18
CA ARG A 23 -20.63 18.71 -25.17
C ARG A 23 -20.50 19.60 -26.40
N THR A 24 -20.92 19.13 -27.56
CA THR A 24 -20.80 19.84 -28.85
C THR A 24 -22.14 20.29 -29.41
N GLY A 25 -23.22 19.60 -29.04
CA GLY A 25 -24.57 19.87 -29.52
C GLY A 25 -25.58 19.00 -28.76
N PRO A 26 -26.88 19.05 -29.14
CA PRO A 26 -27.90 18.22 -28.51
C PRO A 26 -27.58 16.73 -28.72
N GLY A 27 -27.47 15.99 -27.62
CA GLY A 27 -27.16 14.56 -27.61
C GLY A 27 -28.15 13.78 -26.75
N ILE A 28 -28.23 12.47 -27.00
CA ILE A 28 -29.13 11.56 -26.29
C ILE A 28 -28.28 10.60 -25.44
N ALA A 29 -28.69 10.38 -24.19
CA ALA A 29 -28.03 9.44 -23.29
C ALA A 29 -28.99 8.30 -22.92
N TYR A 30 -28.66 7.08 -23.37
CA TYR A 30 -29.42 5.88 -23.03
C TYR A 30 -28.95 5.32 -21.69
N ARG A 31 -29.83 5.33 -20.70
CA ARG A 31 -29.59 4.83 -19.35
C ARG A 31 -30.19 3.43 -19.22
N LEU A 32 -29.36 2.41 -19.01
CA LEU A 32 -29.77 1.01 -18.89
C LEU A 32 -30.21 0.65 -17.46
N TYR A 33 -31.08 1.46 -16.87
CA TYR A 33 -31.68 1.25 -15.55
C TYR A 33 -33.04 1.94 -15.50
N THR A 34 -33.90 1.52 -14.57
CA THR A 34 -35.24 2.08 -14.42
C THR A 34 -35.19 3.47 -13.78
N GLU A 35 -36.19 4.30 -14.06
CA GLU A 35 -36.34 5.61 -13.42
C GLU A 35 -36.49 5.50 -11.90
N ARG A 36 -37.15 4.43 -11.42
CA ARG A 36 -37.24 4.12 -10.00
C ARG A 36 -35.87 3.92 -9.35
N ALA A 37 -34.97 3.16 -10.00
CA ALA A 37 -33.62 2.94 -9.49
C ALA A 37 -32.82 4.25 -9.44
N TYR A 38 -32.98 5.11 -10.45
CA TYR A 38 -32.36 6.43 -10.47
C TYR A 38 -32.80 7.30 -9.28
N THR A 39 -34.10 7.35 -8.99
CA THR A 39 -34.64 8.25 -7.95
C THR A 39 -34.49 7.71 -6.52
N HIS A 40 -34.58 6.38 -6.33
CA HIS A 40 -34.68 5.80 -4.99
C HIS A 40 -33.53 4.88 -4.57
N GLU A 41 -32.78 4.29 -5.51
CA GLU A 41 -31.75 3.28 -5.19
C GLU A 41 -30.33 3.84 -5.27
N MET A 42 -30.08 4.84 -6.13
CA MET A 42 -28.75 5.42 -6.32
C MET A 42 -28.40 6.47 -5.27
N TYR A 43 -27.15 6.45 -4.80
CA TYR A 43 -26.62 7.50 -3.93
C TYR A 43 -26.54 8.85 -4.67
N PRO A 44 -26.81 9.98 -4.00
CA PRO A 44 -26.67 11.32 -4.60
C PRO A 44 -25.25 11.61 -5.13
N SER A 45 -24.25 11.31 -4.31
CA SER A 45 -22.83 11.55 -4.59
C SER A 45 -22.02 10.26 -4.40
N PRO A 46 -20.87 10.10 -5.07
CA PRO A 46 -20.00 8.96 -4.81
C PRO A 46 -19.44 9.03 -3.39
N ILE A 47 -19.29 7.87 -2.75
CA ILE A 47 -18.67 7.77 -1.43
C ILE A 47 -17.19 8.20 -1.55
N PRO A 48 -16.65 9.01 -0.62
CA PRO A 48 -15.25 9.44 -0.62
C PRO A 48 -14.27 8.26 -0.72
N GLU A 49 -13.12 8.50 -1.36
CA GLU A 49 -12.10 7.46 -1.56
C GLU A 49 -11.47 7.02 -0.23
N ILE A 50 -11.19 7.96 0.66
CA ILE A 50 -10.62 7.73 2.00
C ILE A 50 -11.46 6.78 2.87
N GLN A 51 -12.76 6.66 2.58
CA GLN A 51 -13.67 5.75 3.30
C GLN A 51 -13.76 4.35 2.66
N ARG A 52 -13.21 4.16 1.45
CA ARG A 52 -13.36 2.93 0.66
C ARG A 52 -12.06 2.18 0.40
N THR A 53 -10.91 2.84 0.54
CA THR A 53 -9.60 2.24 0.26
C THR A 53 -8.81 1.99 1.55
N ASN A 54 -7.86 1.05 1.50
CA ASN A 54 -6.85 0.92 2.54
C ASN A 54 -6.01 2.20 2.68
N LEU A 55 -5.81 2.64 3.92
CA LEU A 55 -5.13 3.88 4.26
C LEU A 55 -3.66 3.67 4.62
N SER A 56 -3.11 2.47 4.47
CA SER A 56 -1.74 2.16 4.89
C SER A 56 -0.70 3.10 4.27
N TYR A 57 -0.79 3.40 2.97
CA TYR A 57 0.10 4.37 2.34
C TYR A 57 -0.10 5.79 2.90
N VAL A 58 -1.36 6.24 3.04
CA VAL A 58 -1.71 7.59 3.53
C VAL A 58 -1.25 7.78 4.97
N VAL A 59 -1.49 6.80 5.84
CA VAL A 59 -1.05 6.81 7.24
C VAL A 59 0.47 6.89 7.32
N MET A 60 1.18 6.09 6.53
CA MET A 60 2.64 6.12 6.48
C MET A 60 3.16 7.49 6.02
N LEU A 61 2.52 8.10 5.02
CA LEU A 61 2.84 9.44 4.53
C LEU A 61 2.57 10.52 5.59
N LEU A 62 1.40 10.54 6.24
CA LEU A 62 1.07 11.50 7.29
C LEU A 62 2.05 11.42 8.46
N LYS A 63 2.41 10.21 8.86
CA LYS A 63 3.42 9.97 9.90
C LYS A 63 4.81 10.46 9.49
N SER A 64 5.18 10.34 8.22
CA SER A 64 6.45 10.87 7.71
C SER A 64 6.53 12.40 7.73
N ILE A 65 5.39 13.08 7.59
CA ILE A 65 5.28 14.54 7.64
C ILE A 65 5.37 15.06 9.09
N GLY A 66 5.12 14.20 10.08
CA GLY A 66 5.16 14.53 11.51
C GLY A 66 3.79 14.69 12.16
N VAL A 67 2.72 14.12 11.58
CA VAL A 67 1.41 14.08 12.22
C VAL A 67 1.39 12.98 13.28
N GLU A 68 1.34 13.37 14.56
CA GLU A 68 1.33 12.44 15.69
C GLU A 68 -0.05 11.78 15.86
N ASN A 69 -1.10 12.58 16.04
CA ASN A 69 -2.46 12.10 16.23
C ASN A 69 -3.23 12.11 14.91
N LEU A 70 -3.47 10.92 14.35
CA LEU A 70 -4.30 10.78 13.15
C LEU A 70 -5.80 11.00 13.43
N LEU A 71 -6.22 10.90 14.69
CA LEU A 71 -7.62 11.11 15.08
C LEU A 71 -7.99 12.59 15.15
N ASP A 72 -7.02 13.44 15.50
CA ASP A 72 -7.20 14.89 15.60
C ASP A 72 -6.91 15.58 14.25
N PHE A 73 -6.49 14.81 13.23
CA PHE A 73 -6.21 15.35 11.92
C PHE A 73 -7.51 15.73 11.20
N ASP A 74 -7.58 16.98 10.74
CA ASP A 74 -8.77 17.56 10.12
C ASP A 74 -8.95 17.06 8.67
N PHE A 75 -9.50 15.86 8.52
CA PHE A 75 -9.90 15.32 7.23
C PHE A 75 -11.19 15.99 6.74
N LEU A 76 -11.25 16.32 5.43
CA LEU A 76 -12.47 16.82 4.80
C LEU A 76 -13.66 15.88 5.01
N ASP A 77 -13.43 14.59 4.79
CA ASP A 77 -14.35 13.50 5.11
C ASP A 77 -13.58 12.48 5.98
N PRO A 78 -13.94 12.31 7.27
CA PRO A 78 -13.21 11.39 8.13
C PRO A 78 -13.43 9.93 7.71
N SER A 79 -12.35 9.14 7.75
CA SER A 79 -12.42 7.71 7.55
C SER A 79 -12.92 6.98 8.80
N PRO A 80 -13.50 5.77 8.67
CA PRO A 80 -13.82 4.93 9.83
C PRO A 80 -12.57 4.65 10.68
N LEU A 81 -12.72 4.70 12.00
CA LEU A 81 -11.64 4.46 12.97
C LEU A 81 -10.98 3.09 12.78
N ASP A 82 -11.78 2.08 12.43
CA ASP A 82 -11.29 0.71 12.24
C ASP A 82 -10.35 0.59 11.04
N THR A 83 -10.56 1.37 9.98
CA THR A 83 -9.67 1.41 8.82
C THR A 83 -8.31 2.01 9.19
N ILE A 84 -8.30 3.09 9.98
CA ILE A 84 -7.06 3.72 10.48
C ILE A 84 -6.31 2.72 11.38
N LYS A 85 -6.99 2.10 12.33
CA LYS A 85 -6.39 1.12 13.26
C LYS A 85 -5.81 -0.08 12.53
N THR A 86 -6.53 -0.62 11.55
CA THR A 86 -6.08 -1.76 10.73
C THR A 86 -4.84 -1.38 9.91
N SER A 87 -4.83 -0.17 9.34
CA SER A 87 -3.70 0.35 8.57
C SER A 87 -2.47 0.57 9.45
N MET A 88 -2.63 1.16 10.64
CA MET A 88 -1.55 1.30 11.63
C MET A 88 -1.00 -0.07 12.04
N TYR A 89 -1.87 -1.03 12.32
CA TYR A 89 -1.45 -2.39 12.67
C TYR A 89 -0.67 -3.06 11.54
N GLN A 90 -1.12 -2.93 10.28
CA GLN A 90 -0.40 -3.44 9.11
C GLN A 90 1.00 -2.81 9.00
N LEU A 91 1.10 -1.49 9.13
CA LEU A 91 2.38 -0.79 9.08
C LEU A 91 3.33 -1.17 10.22
N TRP A 92 2.78 -1.37 11.42
CA TRP A 92 3.52 -1.84 12.58
C TRP A 92 4.04 -3.27 12.38
N THR A 93 3.21 -4.21 11.91
CA THR A 93 3.65 -5.59 11.59
C THR A 93 4.71 -5.63 10.49
N LEU A 94 4.66 -4.69 9.53
CA LEU A 94 5.69 -4.55 8.50
C LEU A 94 7.01 -3.99 9.03
N GLY A 95 7.02 -3.39 10.23
CA GLY A 95 8.18 -2.74 10.86
C GLY A 95 8.40 -1.29 10.39
N SER A 96 7.39 -0.69 9.75
CA SER A 96 7.45 0.71 9.30
C SER A 96 7.05 1.71 10.40
N LEU A 97 6.27 1.26 11.38
CA LEU A 97 5.96 1.99 12.61
C LEU A 97 6.57 1.28 13.82
N ASP A 98 6.95 2.06 14.81
CA ASP A 98 7.44 1.59 16.10
C ASP A 98 6.28 1.26 17.06
N ASN A 99 6.58 0.69 18.23
CA ASN A 99 5.59 0.37 19.27
C ASN A 99 4.86 1.61 19.82
N THR A 100 5.48 2.79 19.70
CA THR A 100 4.92 4.09 20.04
C THR A 100 4.06 4.71 18.91
N GLY A 101 4.01 4.07 17.73
CA GLY A 101 3.28 4.58 16.57
C GLY A 101 4.02 5.68 15.78
N GLN A 102 5.33 5.83 16.01
CA GLN A 102 6.21 6.71 15.25
C GLN A 102 6.84 6.00 14.05
N ILE A 103 7.23 6.76 13.02
CA ILE A 103 7.82 6.19 11.80
C ILE A 103 9.28 5.75 12.03
N THR A 104 9.59 4.50 11.67
CA THR A 104 10.94 3.94 11.82
C THR A 104 11.86 4.38 10.68
N SER A 105 13.17 4.12 10.80
CA SER A 105 14.13 4.34 9.70
C SER A 105 13.82 3.51 8.45
N LEU A 106 13.21 2.32 8.63
CA LEU A 106 12.68 1.51 7.55
C LEU A 106 11.46 2.19 6.91
N GLY A 107 10.50 2.64 7.72
CA GLY A 107 9.31 3.36 7.25
C GLY A 107 9.66 4.61 6.44
N ARG A 108 10.65 5.40 6.88
CA ARG A 108 11.11 6.59 6.12
C ARG A 108 11.61 6.23 4.72
N LYS A 109 12.36 5.13 4.58
CA LYS A 109 12.82 4.64 3.28
C LYS A 109 11.67 4.15 2.40
N MET A 110 10.64 3.57 3.01
CA MET A 110 9.46 3.07 2.29
C MET A 110 8.60 4.21 1.74
N VAL A 111 8.48 5.34 2.45
CA VAL A 111 7.69 6.51 2.02
C VAL A 111 8.25 7.17 0.77
N GLU A 112 9.56 7.14 0.56
CA GLU A 112 10.19 7.70 -0.64
C GLU A 112 9.81 6.94 -1.92
N LEU A 113 9.29 5.72 -1.78
CA LEU A 113 8.85 4.89 -2.90
C LEU A 113 7.36 5.13 -3.19
N PRO A 114 6.96 5.37 -4.46
CA PRO A 114 5.56 5.58 -4.85
C PRO A 114 4.83 4.23 -4.98
N LEU A 115 4.86 3.43 -3.92
CA LEU A 115 4.33 2.07 -3.87
C LEU A 115 3.59 1.84 -2.55
N ASP A 116 2.73 0.82 -2.54
CA ASP A 116 2.13 0.35 -1.30
C ASP A 116 3.20 -0.15 -0.31
N PRO A 117 2.93 -0.13 1.01
CA PRO A 117 3.92 -0.49 2.03
C PRO A 117 4.49 -1.91 1.86
N ALA A 118 3.70 -2.89 1.41
CA ALA A 118 4.19 -4.26 1.20
C ALA A 118 5.26 -4.35 0.08
N PRO A 119 4.99 -3.94 -1.19
CA PRO A 119 6.02 -3.92 -2.22
C PRO A 119 7.19 -2.96 -1.91
N ALA A 120 6.95 -1.86 -1.19
CA ALA A 120 8.03 -0.98 -0.73
C ALA A 120 8.98 -1.70 0.23
N LYS A 121 8.45 -2.47 1.21
CA LYS A 121 9.27 -3.28 2.13
C LYS A 121 10.11 -4.32 1.38
N ILE A 122 9.54 -4.96 0.35
CA ILE A 122 10.25 -5.93 -0.49
C ILE A 122 11.48 -5.29 -1.15
N LEU A 123 11.37 -4.07 -1.69
CA LEU A 123 12.50 -3.39 -2.32
C LEU A 123 13.61 -3.08 -1.32
N VAL A 124 13.26 -2.63 -0.11
CA VAL A 124 14.25 -2.33 0.93
C VAL A 124 14.91 -3.61 1.45
N ALA A 125 14.15 -4.69 1.67
CA ALA A 125 14.67 -5.99 2.06
C ALA A 125 15.57 -6.61 0.97
N ALA A 126 15.21 -6.42 -0.31
CA ALA A 126 16.00 -6.92 -1.43
C ALA A 126 17.40 -6.33 -1.48
N HIS A 127 17.59 -5.10 -1.00
CA HIS A 127 18.91 -4.51 -0.88
C HIS A 127 19.76 -5.21 0.20
N GLN A 128 19.18 -5.54 1.35
CA GLN A 128 19.87 -6.26 2.43
C GLN A 128 20.28 -7.66 1.99
N LEU A 129 19.42 -8.32 1.22
CA LEU A 129 19.61 -9.66 0.68
C LEU A 129 20.43 -9.69 -0.63
N GLY A 130 20.71 -8.54 -1.23
CA GLY A 130 21.51 -8.42 -2.45
C GLY A 130 20.81 -8.88 -3.74
N CYS A 131 19.48 -8.89 -3.78
CA CYS A 131 18.67 -9.34 -4.93
C CYS A 131 17.88 -8.21 -5.63
N THR A 132 18.27 -6.94 -5.40
CA THR A 132 17.51 -5.75 -5.83
C THR A 132 17.15 -5.72 -7.30
N GLU A 133 18.05 -6.09 -8.22
CA GLU A 133 17.79 -5.97 -9.67
C GLU A 133 16.59 -6.81 -10.16
N LYS A 134 16.53 -8.07 -9.71
CA LYS A 134 15.46 -9.00 -10.06
C LYS A 134 14.16 -8.59 -9.36
N VAL A 135 14.24 -8.21 -8.09
CA VAL A 135 13.07 -7.86 -7.29
C VAL A 135 12.41 -6.56 -7.77
N VAL A 136 13.18 -5.54 -8.16
CA VAL A 136 12.62 -4.32 -8.77
C VAL A 136 11.82 -4.63 -10.02
N THR A 137 12.31 -5.56 -10.84
CA THR A 137 11.60 -6.01 -12.03
C THR A 137 10.28 -6.71 -11.67
N ILE A 138 10.28 -7.60 -10.67
CA ILE A 138 9.07 -8.27 -10.18
C ILE A 138 8.04 -7.25 -9.67
N VAL A 139 8.45 -6.32 -8.81
CA VAL A 139 7.57 -5.28 -8.25
C VAL A 139 7.00 -4.40 -9.36
N SER A 140 7.78 -4.06 -10.37
CA SER A 140 7.33 -3.27 -11.53
C SER A 140 6.29 -4.01 -12.37
N MET A 141 6.43 -5.33 -12.50
CA MET A 141 5.46 -6.17 -13.21
C MET A 141 4.15 -6.34 -12.43
N LEU A 142 4.21 -6.39 -11.09
CA LEU A 142 3.02 -6.44 -10.23
C LEU A 142 2.25 -5.13 -10.19
N ALA A 143 2.93 -3.99 -10.32
CA ALA A 143 2.31 -2.67 -10.29
C ALA A 143 1.45 -2.35 -11.53
N VAL A 144 1.63 -3.12 -12.60
CA VAL A 144 0.91 -2.93 -13.87
C VAL A 144 -0.27 -3.91 -13.95
N PRO A 145 -1.39 -3.55 -14.62
CA PRO A 145 -2.47 -4.48 -14.87
C PRO A 145 -2.00 -5.77 -15.54
N SER A 146 -2.77 -6.84 -15.39
CA SER A 146 -2.44 -8.17 -15.92
C SER A 146 -1.84 -8.11 -17.32
N VAL A 147 -0.65 -8.69 -17.45
CA VAL A 147 0.19 -8.61 -18.65
C VAL A 147 -0.25 -9.62 -19.71
N PHE A 148 -0.84 -10.73 -19.29
CA PHE A 148 -1.33 -11.79 -20.17
C PHE A 148 -2.70 -11.45 -20.74
N TYR A 149 -2.85 -11.63 -22.04
CA TYR A 149 -4.11 -11.46 -22.77
C TYR A 149 -4.67 -12.83 -23.18
N ARG A 150 -5.94 -13.10 -22.87
CA ARG A 150 -6.58 -14.39 -23.16
C ARG A 150 -7.82 -14.20 -24.05
N PRO A 151 -7.67 -14.18 -25.39
CA PRO A 151 -8.80 -14.02 -26.31
C PRO A 151 -9.70 -15.27 -26.31
N LYS A 152 -11.02 -15.07 -26.29
CA LYS A 152 -12.01 -16.18 -26.27
C LYS A 152 -11.93 -17.10 -27.49
N GLU A 153 -11.50 -16.58 -28.63
CA GLU A 153 -11.41 -17.32 -29.89
C GLU A 153 -10.14 -18.18 -29.99
N ARG A 154 -9.08 -17.86 -29.23
CA ARG A 154 -7.77 -18.54 -29.32
C ARG A 154 -7.23 -18.88 -27.93
N LEU A 155 -8.06 -19.56 -27.15
CA LEU A 155 -7.74 -19.92 -25.77
C LEU A 155 -6.54 -20.87 -25.71
N GLU A 156 -6.57 -21.97 -26.47
CA GLU A 156 -5.52 -22.99 -26.47
C GLU A 156 -4.16 -22.41 -26.87
N GLU A 157 -4.10 -21.65 -27.97
CA GLU A 157 -2.86 -20.98 -28.40
C GLU A 157 -2.30 -20.03 -27.32
N SER A 158 -3.18 -19.28 -26.65
CA SER A 158 -2.77 -18.36 -25.59
C SER A 158 -2.26 -19.07 -24.34
N ASP A 159 -2.87 -20.22 -24.00
CA ASP A 159 -2.47 -21.01 -22.84
C ASP A 159 -1.12 -21.71 -23.11
N THR A 160 -0.92 -22.31 -24.30
CA THR A 160 0.37 -22.88 -24.70
C THR A 160 1.49 -21.84 -24.77
N ALA A 161 1.21 -20.64 -25.29
CA ALA A 161 2.20 -19.56 -25.32
C ALA A 161 2.61 -19.13 -23.90
N ARG A 162 1.66 -19.17 -22.96
CA ARG A 162 1.88 -18.79 -21.57
C ARG A 162 2.68 -19.84 -20.80
N GLU A 163 2.44 -21.12 -21.05
CA GLU A 163 3.20 -22.24 -20.45
C GLU A 163 4.71 -22.12 -20.71
N MET A 164 5.13 -21.55 -21.84
CA MET A 164 6.55 -21.31 -22.15
C MET A 164 7.26 -20.40 -21.14
N PHE A 165 6.52 -19.55 -20.42
CA PHE A 165 7.07 -18.62 -19.44
C PHE A 165 7.00 -19.15 -18.01
N PHE A 166 6.25 -20.22 -17.77
CA PHE A 166 5.99 -20.74 -16.44
C PHE A 166 7.28 -21.22 -15.79
N VAL A 167 7.60 -20.62 -14.66
CA VAL A 167 8.62 -21.13 -13.76
C VAL A 167 7.91 -22.03 -12.76
N PRO A 168 8.31 -23.32 -12.66
CA PRO A 168 7.74 -24.21 -11.67
C PRO A 168 7.77 -23.57 -10.29
N GLU A 169 6.62 -23.60 -9.61
CA GLU A 169 6.40 -23.12 -8.23
C GLU A 169 6.20 -21.61 -8.03
N PHE A 170 6.59 -20.70 -8.93
CA PHE A 170 6.71 -19.30 -8.54
C PHE A 170 6.18 -18.29 -9.57
N ASP A 171 4.94 -17.83 -9.38
CA ASP A 171 4.26 -16.88 -10.29
C ASP A 171 5.03 -15.58 -10.48
N HIS A 172 5.65 -15.08 -9.41
CA HIS A 172 6.46 -13.87 -9.44
C HIS A 172 7.69 -14.02 -10.35
N LEU A 173 8.25 -15.24 -10.48
CA LEU A 173 9.38 -15.54 -11.36
C LEU A 173 8.88 -15.78 -12.77
N THR A 174 7.67 -16.28 -12.97
CA THR A 174 7.03 -16.30 -14.29
C THR A 174 6.95 -14.88 -14.86
N LEU A 175 6.56 -13.89 -14.05
CA LEU A 175 6.58 -12.47 -14.46
C LEU A 175 7.99 -11.95 -14.75
N LEU A 176 8.98 -12.34 -13.94
CA LEU A 176 10.38 -11.98 -14.19
C LEU A 176 10.91 -12.60 -15.49
N ASN A 177 10.67 -13.89 -15.69
CA ASN A 177 11.08 -14.64 -16.88
C ASN A 177 10.47 -14.01 -18.14
N LEU A 178 9.18 -13.68 -18.09
CA LEU A 178 8.51 -12.97 -19.18
C LEU A 178 9.20 -11.64 -19.51
N TYR A 179 9.50 -10.83 -18.50
CA TYR A 179 10.17 -9.54 -18.70
C TYR A 179 11.58 -9.70 -19.28
N LEU A 180 12.35 -10.67 -18.78
CA LEU A 180 13.69 -10.96 -19.26
C LEU A 180 13.67 -11.44 -20.71
N GLN A 181 12.77 -12.37 -21.07
CA GLN A 181 12.64 -12.85 -22.44
C GLN A 181 12.19 -11.75 -23.40
N TRP A 182 11.28 -10.87 -22.97
CA TRP A 182 10.88 -9.71 -23.76
C TRP A 182 12.06 -8.76 -24.02
N CYS A 183 12.88 -8.50 -23.00
CA CYS A 183 14.07 -7.65 -23.12
C CYS A 183 15.13 -8.28 -24.03
N SER A 184 15.40 -9.59 -23.90
CA SER A 184 16.33 -10.32 -24.76
C SER A 184 15.92 -10.31 -26.23
N ASN A 185 14.62 -10.24 -26.52
CA ASN A 185 14.07 -10.11 -27.88
C ASN A 185 13.95 -8.65 -28.36
N GLY A 186 14.66 -7.72 -27.72
CA GLY A 186 14.75 -6.31 -28.12
C GLY A 186 13.52 -5.48 -27.75
N CYS A 187 12.75 -5.88 -26.73
CA CYS A 187 11.56 -5.17 -26.24
C CYS A 187 10.52 -4.87 -27.34
N ARG A 188 10.37 -5.76 -28.33
CA ARG A 188 9.53 -5.51 -29.50
C ARG A 188 8.05 -5.74 -29.21
N ASP A 189 7.20 -4.84 -29.71
CA ASP A 189 5.74 -4.97 -29.59
C ASP A 189 5.22 -6.19 -30.37
N SER A 190 5.83 -6.52 -31.51
CA SER A 190 5.46 -7.70 -32.31
C SER A 190 5.70 -9.02 -31.59
N TRP A 191 6.73 -9.08 -30.73
CA TRP A 191 6.97 -10.23 -29.86
C TRP A 191 5.84 -10.40 -28.85
N CYS A 192 5.40 -9.31 -28.21
CA CYS A 192 4.27 -9.35 -27.27
C CYS A 192 3.00 -9.87 -27.95
N THR A 193 2.69 -9.40 -29.16
CA THR A 193 1.50 -9.88 -29.91
C THR A 193 1.57 -11.37 -30.21
N ARG A 194 2.74 -11.89 -30.60
CA ARG A 194 2.93 -13.33 -30.88
C ARG A 194 2.75 -14.21 -29.64
N HIS A 195 3.09 -13.69 -28.46
CA HIS A 195 3.04 -14.41 -27.19
C HIS A 195 1.82 -14.06 -26.34
N PHE A 196 0.78 -13.44 -26.91
CA PHE A 196 -0.44 -13.05 -26.20
C PHE A 196 -0.20 -12.17 -24.96
N VAL A 197 0.72 -11.22 -25.10
CA VAL A 197 1.10 -10.26 -24.06
C VAL A 197 0.69 -8.84 -24.45
N HIS A 198 0.19 -8.08 -23.48
CA HIS A 198 -0.13 -6.67 -23.67
C HIS A 198 1.14 -5.80 -23.76
N SER A 199 1.48 -5.34 -24.96
CA SER A 199 2.66 -4.49 -25.21
C SER A 199 2.64 -3.17 -24.43
N LYS A 200 1.45 -2.54 -24.29
CA LYS A 200 1.27 -1.32 -23.49
C LYS A 200 1.62 -1.54 -22.01
N SER A 201 1.18 -2.66 -21.44
CA SER A 201 1.50 -3.05 -20.06
C SER A 201 3.00 -3.28 -19.90
N MET A 202 3.65 -4.00 -20.82
CA MET A 202 5.11 -4.22 -20.77
C MET A 202 5.92 -2.93 -20.83
N ARG A 203 5.54 -1.99 -21.73
CA ARG A 203 6.16 -0.68 -21.80
C ARG A 203 6.00 0.09 -20.49
N LYS A 204 4.80 0.06 -19.92
CA LYS A 204 4.54 0.72 -18.63
C LYS A 204 5.36 0.09 -17.50
N ALA A 205 5.49 -1.24 -17.48
CA ALA A 205 6.30 -1.94 -16.48
C ALA A 205 7.77 -1.54 -16.58
N ARG A 206 8.30 -1.35 -17.81
CA ARG A 206 9.66 -0.83 -18.03
C ARG A 206 9.81 0.60 -17.52
N GLU A 207 8.87 1.49 -17.82
CA GLU A 207 8.90 2.87 -17.30
C GLU A 207 8.90 2.91 -15.77
N VAL A 208 8.02 2.12 -15.14
CA VAL A 208 7.94 2.00 -13.67
C VAL A 208 9.25 1.45 -13.11
N ARG A 209 9.83 0.43 -13.75
CA ARG A 209 11.11 -0.15 -13.35
C ARG A 209 12.23 0.88 -13.37
N ASP A 210 12.34 1.66 -14.45
CA ASP A 210 13.39 2.66 -14.61
C ASP A 210 13.22 3.78 -13.57
N GLN A 211 11.98 4.23 -13.32
CA GLN A 211 11.67 5.19 -12.24
C GLN A 211 12.06 4.66 -10.85
N LEU A 212 11.72 3.41 -10.54
CA LEU A 212 12.09 2.79 -9.26
C LEU A 212 13.60 2.65 -9.11
N VAL A 213 14.31 2.27 -10.17
CA VAL A 213 15.78 2.21 -10.17
C VAL A 213 16.39 3.59 -9.90
N ASP A 214 15.84 4.64 -10.49
CA ASP A 214 16.32 6.00 -10.32
C ASP A 214 16.11 6.48 -8.87
N ILE A 215 14.95 6.22 -8.27
CA ILE A 215 14.67 6.54 -6.85
C ILE A 215 15.60 5.74 -5.92
N LEU A 216 15.79 4.45 -6.18
CA LEU A 216 16.66 3.59 -5.37
C LEU A 216 18.12 4.08 -5.38
N LYS A 217 18.63 4.51 -6.53
CA LYS A 217 20.00 5.04 -6.68
C LYS A 217 20.14 6.46 -6.15
N GLY A 218 19.15 7.31 -6.43
CA GLY A 218 19.17 8.74 -6.11
C GLY A 218 18.88 9.00 -4.63
N SER A 219 17.63 8.83 -4.22
CA SER A 219 17.15 9.18 -2.88
C SER A 219 17.71 8.22 -1.82
N LEU A 220 17.60 6.91 -2.06
CA LEU A 220 17.92 5.89 -1.07
C LEU A 220 19.39 5.45 -1.09
N LYS A 221 20.15 5.82 -2.13
CA LYS A 221 21.57 5.45 -2.35
C LYS A 221 21.82 3.93 -2.28
N LEU A 222 20.84 3.12 -2.65
CA LEU A 222 20.92 1.67 -2.64
C LEU A 222 21.58 1.17 -3.92
N LYS A 223 22.66 0.41 -3.76
CA LYS A 223 23.33 -0.25 -4.88
C LYS A 223 22.45 -1.36 -5.44
N LEU A 224 22.30 -1.39 -6.77
CA LEU A 224 21.73 -2.54 -7.47
C LEU A 224 22.72 -3.70 -7.38
N LYS A 225 22.27 -4.80 -6.79
CA LYS A 225 22.97 -6.07 -6.79
C LYS A 225 22.09 -7.10 -7.48
N SER A 226 22.68 -7.87 -8.39
CA SER A 226 22.06 -9.09 -8.86
C SER A 226 22.40 -10.19 -7.87
N ALA A 227 21.38 -10.80 -7.27
CA ALA A 227 21.56 -12.12 -6.69
C ALA A 227 22.00 -13.06 -7.83
N GLY A 228 22.90 -14.01 -7.54
CA GLY A 228 23.32 -15.04 -8.48
C GLY A 228 22.14 -15.96 -8.89
N ALA A 229 22.41 -17.24 -9.09
CA ALA A 229 21.36 -18.21 -9.44
C ALA A 229 20.39 -18.56 -8.29
N ASN A 230 20.54 -17.96 -7.10
CA ASN A 230 19.78 -18.34 -5.90
C ASN A 230 18.40 -17.67 -5.87
N TRP A 231 17.39 -18.41 -6.29
CA TRP A 231 15.98 -17.99 -6.27
C TRP A 231 15.40 -17.93 -4.85
N ASP A 232 15.95 -18.70 -3.92
CA ASP A 232 15.53 -18.73 -2.50
C ASP A 232 15.63 -17.36 -1.82
N VAL A 233 16.59 -16.54 -2.24
CA VAL A 233 16.78 -15.19 -1.70
C VAL A 233 15.62 -14.27 -2.11
N ILE A 234 15.12 -14.43 -3.33
CA ILE A 234 13.95 -13.68 -3.82
C ILE A 234 12.70 -14.18 -3.10
N HIS A 235 12.57 -15.50 -2.94
CA HIS A 235 11.48 -16.12 -2.18
C HIS A 235 11.39 -15.57 -0.76
N GLN A 236 12.50 -15.58 -0.01
CA GLN A 236 12.58 -15.00 1.34
C GLN A 236 12.22 -13.51 1.35
N CYS A 237 12.67 -12.77 0.34
CA CYS A 237 12.38 -11.34 0.21
C CYS A 237 10.87 -11.08 0.06
N ILE A 238 10.17 -11.83 -0.79
CA ILE A 238 8.73 -11.66 -0.99
C ILE A 238 7.96 -12.09 0.26
N CYS A 239 8.33 -13.21 0.87
CA CYS A 239 7.77 -13.69 2.14
C CYS A 239 7.92 -12.68 3.29
N SER A 240 9.02 -11.90 3.32
CA SER A 240 9.27 -10.92 4.39
C SER A 240 8.24 -9.78 4.47
N ALA A 241 7.52 -9.50 3.38
CA ALA A 241 6.52 -8.44 3.32
C ALA A 241 5.09 -8.98 3.22
N TYR A 242 4.88 -10.01 2.40
CA TYR A 242 3.55 -10.60 2.20
C TYR A 242 3.20 -11.69 3.23
N PHE A 243 3.90 -11.78 4.36
CA PHE A 243 3.57 -12.74 5.43
C PHE A 243 2.13 -12.60 5.96
N HIS A 244 1.53 -11.42 5.85
CA HIS A 244 0.15 -11.16 6.24
C HIS A 244 -0.88 -11.67 5.21
N GLN A 245 -0.43 -11.94 3.98
CA GLN A 245 -1.19 -12.52 2.87
C GLN A 245 -0.72 -13.96 2.63
N ALA A 246 -0.78 -14.76 3.69
CA ALA A 246 -0.38 -16.15 3.66
C ALA A 246 -1.61 -17.05 3.87
N ALA A 247 -1.71 -18.13 3.10
CA ALA A 247 -2.80 -19.09 3.18
C ALA A 247 -2.26 -20.51 3.37
N ARG A 248 -3.05 -21.36 4.03
CA ARG A 248 -2.74 -22.77 4.30
C ARG A 248 -3.74 -23.69 3.63
N ILE A 249 -3.28 -24.78 3.04
CA ILE A 249 -4.17 -25.78 2.44
C ILE A 249 -5.07 -26.41 3.51
N LYS A 250 -6.36 -26.55 3.17
CA LYS A 250 -7.36 -27.24 4.00
C LYS A 250 -7.83 -28.52 3.32
N SER A 251 -8.16 -28.43 2.03
CA SER A 251 -8.60 -29.53 1.18
C SER A 251 -8.02 -29.35 -0.23
N LEU A 252 -8.17 -30.35 -1.10
CA LEU A 252 -7.60 -30.31 -2.45
C LEU A 252 -8.08 -29.06 -3.22
N GLY A 253 -7.18 -28.09 -3.43
CA GLY A 253 -7.48 -26.84 -4.13
C GLY A 253 -8.23 -25.76 -3.32
N GLU A 254 -8.41 -25.97 -2.01
CA GLU A 254 -8.98 -24.98 -1.07
C GLU A 254 -7.94 -24.61 -0.02
N TYR A 255 -7.67 -23.32 0.08
CA TYR A 255 -6.77 -22.73 1.05
C TYR A 255 -7.58 -21.88 2.02
N ASN A 256 -7.11 -21.75 3.26
CA ASN A 256 -7.63 -20.80 4.23
C ASN A 256 -6.58 -19.72 4.48
N ASP A 257 -6.98 -18.46 4.37
CA ASP A 257 -6.14 -17.33 4.76
C ASP A 257 -5.77 -17.43 6.24
N LEU A 258 -4.50 -17.22 6.58
CA LEU A 258 -4.00 -17.38 7.94
C LEU A 258 -4.41 -16.24 8.87
N HIS A 259 -4.68 -15.06 8.31
CA HIS A 259 -5.08 -13.89 9.09
C HIS A 259 -6.58 -13.89 9.37
N THR A 260 -7.40 -14.09 8.34
CA THR A 260 -8.86 -13.96 8.44
C THR A 260 -9.59 -15.29 8.58
N GLY A 261 -8.95 -16.40 8.20
CA GLY A 261 -9.60 -17.71 8.13
C GLY A 261 -10.53 -17.88 6.92
N MET A 262 -10.59 -16.91 6.01
CA MET A 262 -11.47 -16.97 4.83
C MET A 262 -11.00 -18.05 3.85
N PRO A 263 -11.93 -18.86 3.29
CA PRO A 263 -11.61 -19.81 2.25
C PRO A 263 -11.22 -19.07 0.96
N CYS A 264 -10.16 -19.53 0.31
CA CYS A 264 -9.53 -18.94 -0.86
C CYS A 264 -9.10 -20.04 -1.83
N HIS A 265 -9.15 -19.77 -3.12
CA HIS A 265 -8.73 -20.69 -4.17
C HIS A 265 -7.57 -20.13 -4.98
N LEU A 266 -6.75 -20.99 -5.58
CA LEU A 266 -5.74 -20.55 -6.54
C LEU A 266 -6.44 -20.04 -7.80
N HIS A 267 -6.04 -18.87 -8.30
CA HIS A 267 -6.57 -18.37 -9.55
C HIS A 267 -6.13 -19.28 -10.71
N PRO A 268 -7.01 -19.62 -11.68
CA PRO A 268 -6.67 -20.51 -12.79
C PRO A 268 -5.53 -20.01 -13.71
N THR A 269 -5.13 -18.75 -13.59
CA THR A 269 -3.99 -18.20 -14.34
C THR A 269 -2.65 -18.36 -13.63
N SER A 270 -2.65 -18.81 -12.39
CA SER A 270 -1.43 -19.08 -11.63
C SER A 270 -0.71 -20.28 -12.22
N ALA A 271 0.61 -20.23 -12.31
CA ALA A 271 1.43 -21.35 -12.72
C ALA A 271 1.27 -22.53 -11.73
N LEU A 272 1.08 -22.23 -10.44
CA LEU A 272 0.85 -23.23 -9.39
C LEU A 272 -0.41 -24.07 -9.62
N TYR A 273 -1.42 -23.53 -10.32
CA TYR A 273 -2.63 -24.29 -10.64
C TYR A 273 -2.36 -25.48 -11.57
N SER A 274 -1.35 -25.38 -12.44
CA SER A 274 -1.10 -26.35 -13.51
C SER A 274 -0.17 -27.50 -13.11
N MET A 275 0.39 -27.51 -11.89
CA MET A 275 1.51 -28.40 -11.54
C MET A 275 1.12 -29.73 -10.89
N GLY A 276 -0.15 -29.96 -10.59
CA GLY A 276 -0.61 -31.22 -9.99
C GLY A 276 -0.11 -31.49 -8.55
N TYR A 277 0.80 -30.66 -8.03
CA TYR A 277 1.21 -30.59 -6.64
C TYR A 277 0.60 -29.37 -5.96
N THR A 278 0.08 -29.55 -4.75
CA THR A 278 -0.52 -28.48 -3.95
C THR A 278 0.30 -28.22 -2.69
N PRO A 279 1.04 -27.10 -2.61
CA PRO A 279 1.87 -26.79 -1.44
C PRO A 279 1.01 -26.54 -0.19
N ASP A 280 1.56 -26.89 0.97
CA ASP A 280 0.88 -26.74 2.28
C ASP A 280 0.60 -25.29 2.65
N TYR A 281 1.54 -24.40 2.34
CA TYR A 281 1.43 -22.97 2.59
C TYR A 281 1.76 -22.21 1.33
N ILE A 282 1.06 -21.11 1.12
CA ILE A 282 1.28 -20.19 0.02
C ILE A 282 1.23 -18.75 0.52
N VAL A 283 1.95 -17.88 -0.17
CA VAL A 283 1.86 -16.43 -0.01
C VAL A 283 1.34 -15.87 -1.33
N TYR A 284 0.42 -14.92 -1.28
CA TYR A 284 -0.20 -14.31 -2.45
C TYR A 284 0.00 -12.79 -2.44
N HIS A 285 -0.12 -12.15 -3.62
CA HIS A 285 0.00 -10.70 -3.76
C HIS A 285 -1.32 -9.96 -3.53
N GLY A 286 -2.43 -10.56 -4.01
CA GLY A 286 -3.75 -9.95 -3.92
C GLY A 286 -4.86 -10.98 -4.04
N LEU A 287 -6.04 -10.60 -3.58
CA LEU A 287 -7.24 -11.43 -3.60
C LEU A 287 -8.28 -10.81 -4.54
N ILE A 288 -8.79 -11.60 -5.47
CA ILE A 288 -9.81 -11.19 -6.44
C ILE A 288 -11.13 -11.85 -6.02
N PHE A 289 -12.12 -11.02 -5.72
CA PHE A 289 -13.47 -11.48 -5.38
C PHE A 289 -14.31 -11.57 -6.65
N THR A 290 -14.81 -12.77 -6.94
CA THR A 290 -15.77 -13.02 -8.04
C THR A 290 -16.95 -13.80 -7.49
N SER A 291 -17.25 -14.98 -8.03
CA SER A 291 -18.13 -15.98 -7.39
C SER A 291 -17.41 -16.73 -6.26
N LYS A 292 -16.08 -16.82 -6.35
CA LYS A 292 -15.16 -17.34 -5.35
C LYS A 292 -14.01 -16.37 -5.17
N GLU A 293 -13.35 -16.47 -4.02
CA GLU A 293 -12.14 -15.75 -3.68
C GLU A 293 -10.94 -16.41 -4.33
N TYR A 294 -10.28 -15.69 -5.24
CA TYR A 294 -9.11 -16.19 -5.95
C TYR A 294 -7.85 -15.45 -5.55
N MET A 295 -6.81 -16.19 -5.16
CA MET A 295 -5.48 -15.67 -4.90
C MET A 295 -4.73 -15.45 -6.20
N HIS A 296 -4.18 -14.26 -6.37
CA HIS A 296 -3.40 -13.84 -7.52
C HIS A 296 -1.91 -13.73 -7.19
N ALA A 297 -1.06 -14.16 -8.14
CA ALA A 297 0.40 -14.22 -8.04
C ALA A 297 0.86 -14.90 -6.73
N SER A 298 0.74 -16.22 -6.70
CA SER A 298 1.06 -17.02 -5.51
C SER A 298 2.46 -17.64 -5.59
N LEU A 299 3.02 -17.91 -4.41
CA LEU A 299 4.25 -18.65 -4.21
C LEU A 299 4.07 -19.65 -3.07
N PRO A 300 4.62 -20.88 -3.14
CA PRO A 300 4.63 -21.81 -2.03
C PRO A 300 5.55 -21.26 -0.95
N SER A 301 5.28 -21.52 0.32
CA SER A 301 6.20 -21.13 1.38
C SER A 301 6.39 -22.27 2.37
N THR A 302 7.56 -22.28 3.03
CA THR A 302 7.81 -23.17 4.16
C THR A 302 7.62 -22.40 5.49
N PRO A 303 7.08 -23.04 6.54
CA PRO A 303 6.88 -22.41 7.86
C PRO A 303 8.17 -21.86 8.50
N ASN A 304 9.32 -22.45 8.17
CA ASN A 304 10.61 -22.10 8.77
C ASN A 304 11.24 -20.81 8.17
N GLY A 305 10.74 -20.32 7.02
CA GLY A 305 11.25 -19.10 6.37
C GLY A 305 10.63 -17.79 6.88
N TRP A 306 9.43 -17.86 7.46
CA TRP A 306 8.68 -16.70 7.99
C TRP A 306 9.27 -16.03 9.26
N PRO A 307 9.82 -16.78 10.25
CA PRO A 307 10.18 -16.20 11.55
C PRO A 307 11.40 -15.27 11.52
N ARG A 308 12.16 -15.23 10.42
CA ARG A 308 13.40 -14.43 10.35
C ARG A 308 13.14 -12.96 10.01
N TRP A 309 11.98 -12.62 9.43
CA TRP A 309 11.73 -11.29 8.86
C TRP A 309 10.33 -10.69 9.12
N GLY A 310 9.41 -11.47 9.71
CA GLY A 310 8.15 -10.98 10.28
C GLY A 310 8.19 -10.94 11.81
N PRO A 311 7.16 -10.38 12.48
CA PRO A 311 7.04 -10.50 13.93
C PRO A 311 7.13 -11.97 14.33
N ARG A 312 7.94 -12.29 15.35
CA ARG A 312 8.21 -13.66 15.80
C ARG A 312 6.93 -14.42 16.25
N SER A 313 5.78 -13.75 16.32
CA SER A 313 4.48 -14.30 16.73
C SER A 313 3.84 -15.29 15.72
N LEU A 314 4.30 -15.33 14.47
CA LEU A 314 3.75 -16.23 13.44
C LEU A 314 4.39 -17.64 13.46
N ALA A 315 5.46 -17.86 14.25
CA ALA A 315 6.07 -19.17 14.41
C ALA A 315 5.20 -20.07 15.31
N GLY A 316 4.56 -21.07 14.69
CA GLY A 316 3.49 -21.91 15.28
C GLY A 316 3.86 -22.88 16.41
N ALA A 317 4.76 -22.55 17.34
CA ALA A 317 5.12 -23.47 18.44
C ALA A 317 5.05 -22.90 19.87
N SER A 318 4.83 -21.60 20.10
CA SER A 318 4.57 -21.08 21.46
C SER A 318 3.83 -19.72 21.41
N ARG A 319 2.58 -19.74 20.93
CA ARG A 319 1.77 -18.52 20.73
C ARG A 319 1.55 -17.71 22.00
N LYS A 320 1.40 -18.35 23.16
CA LYS A 320 1.14 -17.66 24.42
C LYS A 320 2.41 -17.00 24.98
N LYS A 321 3.45 -17.80 25.21
CA LYS A 321 4.69 -17.32 25.83
C LYS A 321 5.40 -16.24 25.00
N HIS A 322 5.37 -16.33 23.67
CA HIS A 322 5.96 -15.29 22.81
C HIS A 322 5.09 -14.04 22.68
N ALA A 323 3.76 -14.17 22.68
CA ALA A 323 2.88 -13.01 22.70
C ALA A 323 3.01 -12.24 24.02
N ASP A 324 3.10 -12.96 25.14
CA ASP A 324 3.26 -12.36 26.47
C ASP A 324 4.61 -11.63 26.59
N LEU A 325 5.71 -12.22 26.11
CA LEU A 325 7.03 -11.58 26.10
C LEU A 325 7.06 -10.33 25.22
N HIS A 326 6.49 -10.42 24.02
CA HIS A 326 6.43 -9.30 23.09
C HIS A 326 5.50 -8.18 23.62
N HIS A 327 4.42 -8.53 24.32
CA HIS A 327 3.55 -7.55 24.97
C HIS A 327 4.28 -6.83 26.11
N ALA A 328 5.06 -7.57 26.92
CA ALA A 328 5.89 -6.98 27.96
C ALA A 328 7.00 -6.06 27.39
N GLU A 329 7.65 -6.46 26.29
CA GLU A 329 8.60 -5.59 25.58
C GLU A 329 7.93 -4.30 25.10
N MET A 330 6.75 -4.40 24.48
CA MET A 330 5.96 -3.25 24.02
C MET A 330 5.55 -2.33 25.18
N GLU A 331 5.09 -2.89 26.29
CA GLU A 331 4.73 -2.11 27.48
C GLU A 331 5.94 -1.36 28.06
N SER A 332 7.11 -2.01 28.09
CA SER A 332 8.34 -1.38 28.58
C SER A 332 8.81 -0.23 27.69
N GLU A 333 8.76 -0.41 26.37
CA GLU A 333 9.13 0.65 25.42
C GLU A 333 8.13 1.81 25.45
N PHE A 334 6.84 1.51 25.63
CA PHE A 334 5.81 2.54 25.79
C PHE A 334 6.00 3.37 27.06
N GLN A 335 6.34 2.72 28.19
CA GLN A 335 6.65 3.42 29.44
C GLN A 335 7.88 4.32 29.30
N LEU A 336 8.96 3.81 28.69
CA LEU A 336 10.16 4.61 28.43
C LEU A 336 9.86 5.81 27.53
N ALA A 337 9.04 5.64 26.50
CA ALA A 337 8.64 6.72 25.61
C ALA A 337 7.79 7.78 26.34
N GLN A 338 6.86 7.36 27.20
CA GLN A 338 6.08 8.29 28.03
C GLN A 338 6.97 9.07 29.00
N GLU A 339 7.98 8.42 29.58
CA GLU A 339 8.97 9.09 30.43
C GLU A 339 9.80 10.10 29.62
N GLU A 340 10.28 9.75 28.43
CA GLU A 340 11.01 10.66 27.54
C GLU A 340 10.14 11.86 27.12
N GLU A 341 8.87 11.63 26.78
CA GLU A 341 7.92 12.67 26.40
C GLU A 341 7.59 13.59 27.58
N ALA A 342 7.41 13.04 28.78
CA ALA A 342 7.21 13.81 30.00
C ALA A 342 8.44 14.67 30.35
N VAL A 343 9.66 14.12 30.17
CA VAL A 343 10.92 14.86 30.34
C VAL A 343 11.05 15.95 29.27
N GLY A 344 10.66 15.67 28.02
CA GLY A 344 10.62 16.65 26.93
C GLY A 344 9.67 17.81 27.21
N ALA A 345 8.43 17.51 27.62
CA ALA A 345 7.44 18.51 27.99
C ALA A 345 7.86 19.33 29.23
N ALA A 346 8.53 18.69 30.20
CA ALA A 346 9.12 19.39 31.34
C ALA A 346 10.26 20.33 30.91
N ALA A 347 11.13 19.90 29.99
CA ALA A 347 12.21 20.73 29.46
C ALA A 347 11.67 21.91 28.61
N GLU A 348 10.61 21.69 27.84
CA GLU A 348 9.97 22.70 27.01
C GLU A 348 9.21 23.74 27.86
N SER A 349 8.52 23.31 28.92
CA SER A 349 7.91 24.21 29.90
C SER A 349 8.95 25.01 30.69
N LEU A 350 10.09 24.42 31.05
CA LEU A 350 11.25 25.14 31.63
C LEU A 350 11.83 26.16 30.65
N ARG A 351 11.95 25.83 29.36
CA ARG A 351 12.37 26.78 28.31
C ARG A 351 11.36 27.93 28.14
N ALA A 352 10.07 27.63 28.11
CA ALA A 352 9.01 28.64 28.02
C ALA A 352 9.01 29.58 29.24
N GLN A 353 9.28 29.05 30.45
CA GLN A 353 9.46 29.86 31.66
C GLN A 353 10.75 30.69 31.63
N SER A 354 11.83 30.19 31.00
CA SER A 354 13.07 30.97 30.86
C SER A 354 12.96 32.12 29.84
N HIS A 355 12.09 31.98 28.82
CA HIS A 355 11.80 33.03 27.84
C HIS A 355 10.79 34.07 28.31
N SER A 356 10.18 33.92 29.49
CA SER A 356 9.24 34.89 30.07
C SER A 356 9.90 35.90 31.02
N ALA A 357 11.22 36.13 30.90
CA ALA A 357 11.91 37.19 31.63
C ALA A 357 11.20 38.56 31.40
N PRO A 358 10.97 39.36 32.46
CA PRO A 358 10.19 40.58 32.35
C PRO A 358 10.90 41.54 31.39
N ARG A 359 10.19 41.99 30.34
CA ARG A 359 10.62 43.13 29.51
C ARG A 359 10.96 44.27 30.47
N SER A 360 12.23 44.62 30.60
CA SER A 360 12.63 45.83 31.30
C SER A 360 11.93 47.00 30.61
N GLN A 361 11.11 47.73 31.37
CA GLN A 361 10.59 49.02 30.92
C GLN A 361 11.80 49.91 30.65
N ILE A 362 12.05 50.22 29.38
CA ILE A 362 12.95 51.30 29.00
C ILE A 362 12.27 52.59 29.47
N VAL A 363 12.64 53.06 30.66
CA VAL A 363 12.24 54.37 31.17
C VAL A 363 13.01 55.40 30.36
N THR A 364 12.36 55.97 29.33
CA THR A 364 12.80 57.21 28.70
C THR A 364 12.63 58.36 29.69
N PRO A 365 13.71 59.06 30.11
CA PRO A 365 13.58 60.19 31.01
C PRO A 365 13.14 61.42 30.19
N GLY A 366 11.91 61.88 30.42
CA GLY A 366 11.38 63.11 29.81
C GLY A 366 10.00 62.94 29.22
N GLY A 367 8.96 62.94 30.07
CA GLY A 367 7.57 62.94 29.63
C GLY A 367 6.67 63.41 30.76
N ALA A 368 6.53 64.72 30.91
CA ALA A 368 5.70 65.35 31.91
C ALA A 368 4.20 65.11 31.65
N ASN A 369 3.49 64.82 32.75
CA ASN A 369 2.09 65.14 33.06
C ASN A 369 0.96 64.89 32.04
N SER A 370 0.10 63.93 32.42
CA SER A 370 -1.37 64.02 32.48
C SER A 370 -2.12 64.98 31.52
N MET A 371 -2.89 64.43 30.57
CA MET A 371 -4.15 64.99 30.05
C MET A 371 -4.99 63.88 29.36
N PRO A 372 -6.32 64.04 29.16
CA PRO A 372 -7.28 62.95 29.17
C PRO A 372 -7.62 62.36 27.79
N ARG A 373 -8.16 61.14 27.83
CA ARG A 373 -8.65 60.29 26.74
C ARG A 373 -9.41 61.04 25.63
N PHE A 374 -8.91 60.94 24.40
CA PHE A 374 -9.70 61.23 23.19
C PHE A 374 -10.63 60.05 22.87
N LYS A 375 -11.94 60.30 22.85
CA LYS A 375 -12.97 59.40 22.30
C LYS A 375 -12.99 59.53 20.77
N THR A 376 -13.05 58.40 20.07
CA THR A 376 -13.27 58.33 18.61
C THR A 376 -14.67 58.83 18.21
N PRO A 377 -14.82 59.55 17.08
CA PRO A 377 -16.12 60.05 16.65
C PRO A 377 -16.92 58.96 15.90
N ARG A 378 -18.22 58.84 16.24
CA ARG A 378 -19.20 58.01 15.53
C ARG A 378 -19.54 58.64 14.17
N ARG A 379 -19.38 57.86 13.09
CA ARG A 379 -19.82 58.19 11.73
C ARG A 379 -21.35 58.07 11.65
N ARG A 380 -22.06 59.19 11.45
CA ARG A 380 -23.47 59.22 11.03
C ARG A 380 -23.51 59.28 9.50
N THR A 381 -24.09 58.26 8.88
CA THR A 381 -24.50 58.27 7.47
C THR A 381 -25.99 58.59 7.41
N ASN A 382 -26.33 59.73 6.81
CA ASN A 382 -27.64 60.03 6.24
C ASN A 382 -27.39 60.86 4.98
N ILE A 383 -27.47 60.22 3.82
CA ILE A 383 -28.19 60.67 2.61
C ILE A 383 -28.70 59.39 1.95
#